data_AF-A0A9D5LY76-F1
#
_entry.id   AF-A0A9D5LY76-F1
#
_cell.length_a   1.000
_cell.length_b   1.000
_cell.length_c   1.000
_cell.angle_alpha   90.00
_cell.angle_beta   90.00
_cell.angle_gamma   90.00
#
_symmetry.space_group_name_H-M   'P 1'
#
loop_
_entity.id
_entity.type
_entity.pdbx_description
1 polymer ?
#
loop_
_entity_poly.entity_id
_entity_poly.type
_entity_poly.pdbx_seq_one_letter_code
_entity_poly.pdbx_strand_id
1 'polypeptide(L)'
;MIDYINHVIFTGDVYVNTRGYTFEQAMYNCYAPLLMTSVETDPALCTVEQKAIFDRLGPGNWRIFGVYGAKKEYTVNSAEQQ
;
A
#
# COMPACT_ATOMS: atom_id res chain seq x y z
N MET A 1 4.97 1.58 -9.94
CA MET A 1 5.46 0.62 -10.95
C MET A 1 4.90 -0.76 -10.63
N ILE A 2 4.24 -1.43 -11.58
CA ILE A 2 3.61 -2.75 -11.38
C ILE A 2 4.32 -3.77 -12.28
N ASP A 3 4.82 -4.85 -11.67
CA ASP A 3 5.29 -6.04 -12.35
C ASP A 3 4.22 -7.14 -12.23
N TYR A 4 3.45 -7.31 -13.31
CA TYR A 4 2.35 -8.27 -13.37
C TYR A 4 2.82 -9.72 -13.44
N ILE A 5 4.03 -10.00 -13.92
CA ILE A 5 4.53 -11.38 -14.06
C ILE A 5 4.94 -11.91 -12.68
N ASN A 6 5.64 -11.08 -11.90
CA ASN A 6 6.14 -11.46 -10.59
C ASN A 6 5.19 -11.09 -9.44
N HIS A 7 4.05 -10.46 -9.74
CA HIS A 7 3.10 -9.90 -8.78
C HIS A 7 3.79 -9.01 -7.74
N VAL A 8 4.55 -8.02 -8.21
CA VAL A 8 5.23 -7.03 -7.38
C VAL A 8 4.77 -5.64 -7.73
N ILE A 9 4.51 -4.82 -6.73
CA ILE A 9 4.18 -3.41 -6.93
C ILE A 9 5.00 -2.51 -6.00
N PHE A 10 5.52 -1.44 -6.59
CA PHE A 10 6.09 -0.30 -5.88
C PHE A 10 5.13 0.90 -6.02
N THR A 11 4.57 1.34 -4.90
CA THR A 11 3.51 2.37 -4.86
C THR A 11 4.03 3.79 -4.64
N GLY A 12 5.31 3.96 -4.31
CA GLY A 12 5.81 5.25 -3.84
C GLY A 12 5.19 5.59 -2.48
N ASP A 13 4.77 6.85 -2.32
CA ASP A 13 4.14 7.36 -1.10
C ASP A 13 2.61 7.18 -1.08
N VAL A 14 2.02 6.59 -2.12
CA VAL A 14 0.56 6.38 -2.23
C VAL A 14 0.06 5.31 -1.24
N TYR A 15 0.93 4.42 -0.77
CA TYR A 15 0.58 3.40 0.21
C TYR A 15 1.70 3.24 1.23
N VAL A 16 1.32 3.22 2.50
CA VAL A 16 2.21 2.99 3.65
C VAL A 16 1.68 1.80 4.44
N ASN A 17 2.60 0.92 4.85
CA ASN A 17 2.27 -0.23 5.68
C ASN A 17 3.02 -0.17 7.02
N THR A 18 2.31 0.21 8.07
CA THR A 18 2.84 0.21 9.44
C THR A 18 2.75 -1.17 10.11
N ARG A 19 2.10 -2.16 9.49
CA ARG A 19 2.06 -3.54 10.03
C ARG A 19 3.44 -4.18 9.91
N GLY A 20 3.93 -4.75 11.01
CA GLY A 20 5.23 -5.42 11.07
C GLY A 20 6.37 -4.55 11.60
N TYR A 21 6.08 -3.31 12.02
CA TYR A 21 7.01 -2.51 12.80
C TYR A 21 7.28 -3.14 14.17
N THR A 22 8.52 -3.02 14.64
CA THR A 22 8.82 -3.25 16.07
C THR A 22 8.08 -2.23 16.92
N PHE A 23 8.01 -2.49 18.23
CA PHE A 23 7.39 -1.54 19.16
C PHE A 23 8.00 -0.13 19.04
N GLU A 24 9.32 -0.03 18.95
CA GLU A 24 10.06 1.22 18.82
C GLU A 24 9.77 1.91 17.48
N GLN A 25 9.72 1.15 16.39
CA GLN A 25 9.37 1.67 15.07
C GLN A 25 7.92 2.15 15.01
N ALA A 26 6.99 1.44 15.65
CA ALA A 26 5.60 1.83 15.74
C ALA A 26 5.43 3.09 16.59
N MET A 27 6.18 3.22 17.69
CA MET A 27 6.19 4.42 18.53
C MET A 27 6.75 5.64 17.79
N TYR A 28 7.86 5.49 17.06
CA TYR A 28 8.42 6.58 16.25
C TYR A 28 7.46 6.97 15.10
N ASN A 29 6.90 5.97 14.41
CA ASN A 29 6.03 6.17 13.25
C ASN A 29 4.54 6.27 13.60
N CYS A 30 4.16 6.42 14.88
CA CYS A 30 2.74 6.51 15.26
C CYS A 30 2.05 7.73 14.63
N TYR A 31 2.83 8.80 14.38
CA TYR A 31 2.39 9.99 13.68
C TYR A 31 2.61 9.92 12.16
N ALA A 32 3.24 8.87 11.62
CA ALA A 32 3.50 8.77 10.18
C ALA A 32 2.21 8.88 9.35
N PRO A 33 1.08 8.24 9.69
CA PRO A 33 -0.16 8.45 8.94
C PRO A 33 -0.65 9.91 8.94
N LEU A 34 -0.51 10.61 10.06
CA LEU A 34 -0.87 12.03 10.19
C LEU A 34 0.09 12.93 9.40
N LEU A 35 1.39 12.71 9.53
CA LEU A 35 2.42 13.46 8.82
C LEU A 35 2.28 13.28 7.30
N MET A 36 1.98 12.06 6.85
CA MET A 36 1.92 11.72 5.43
C MET A 36 0.62 12.19 4.77
N THR A 37 -0.50 12.26 5.51
CA THR A 37 -1.73 12.91 5.03
C THR A 37 -1.64 14.44 5.10
N SER A 38 -0.87 14.99 6.05
CA SER A 38 -0.68 16.45 6.16
C SER A 38 0.10 17.08 5.01
N VAL A 39 0.85 16.28 4.24
CA VAL A 39 1.61 16.72 3.07
C VAL A 39 0.91 16.41 1.74
N GLU A 40 -0.27 15.80 1.79
CA GLU A 40 -1.09 15.61 0.59
C GLU A 40 -1.48 16.98 0.03
N THR A 41 -1.11 17.22 -1.23
CA THR A 41 -1.53 18.45 -1.92
C THR A 41 -3.03 18.40 -2.23
N ASP A 42 -3.56 17.21 -2.54
CA ASP A 42 -4.99 16.96 -2.75
C ASP A 42 -5.39 15.61 -2.10
N PRO A 43 -5.96 15.64 -0.87
CA PRO A 43 -6.34 14.42 -0.15
C PRO A 43 -7.43 13.59 -0.85
N ALA A 44 -8.32 14.24 -1.61
CA ALA A 44 -9.38 13.55 -2.32
C ALA A 44 -8.79 12.73 -3.48
N LEU A 45 -7.86 13.32 -4.22
CA LEU A 45 -7.14 12.61 -5.28
C LEU A 45 -6.29 11.46 -4.73
N CYS A 46 -5.59 11.66 -3.61
CA CYS A 46 -4.79 10.59 -2.97
C CYS A 46 -5.65 9.36 -2.63
N THR A 47 -6.85 9.58 -2.09
CA THR A 47 -7.80 8.49 -1.78
C THR A 47 -8.20 7.71 -3.04
N VAL A 48 -8.47 8.43 -4.13
CA VAL A 48 -8.84 7.82 -5.42
C VAL A 48 -7.68 7.03 -6.00
N GLU A 49 -6.48 7.58 -6.01
CA GLU A 49 -5.27 6.94 -6.54
C GLU A 49 -4.87 5.70 -5.71
N GLN A 50 -4.98 5.80 -4.38
CA GLN A 50 -4.76 4.65 -3.50
C GLN A 50 -5.68 3.50 -3.88
N LYS A 51 -6.99 3.75 -4.05
CA LYS A 51 -7.93 2.72 -4.49
C LYS A 51 -7.60 2.19 -5.89
N ALA A 52 -7.33 3.09 -6.84
CA ALA A 52 -7.06 2.75 -8.23
C ALA A 52 -5.85 1.82 -8.39
N ILE A 53 -4.84 1.94 -7.52
CA ILE A 53 -3.70 1.03 -7.48
C ILE A 53 -4.13 -0.41 -7.19
N PHE A 54 -4.96 -0.61 -6.15
CA PHE A 54 -5.41 -1.95 -5.76
C PHE A 54 -6.38 -2.54 -6.78
N ASP A 55 -7.22 -1.71 -7.41
CA ASP A 55 -8.16 -2.15 -8.45
C ASP A 55 -7.45 -2.70 -9.71
N ARG A 56 -6.18 -2.32 -9.96
CA ARG A 56 -5.38 -2.83 -11.10
C ARG A 56 -4.79 -4.21 -10.85
N LEU A 57 -4.85 -4.73 -9.62
CA LEU A 57 -4.25 -6.01 -9.27
C LEU A 57 -5.19 -7.15 -9.68
N GLY A 58 -4.75 -7.94 -10.65
CA GLY A 58 -5.44 -9.17 -11.04
C GLY A 58 -5.33 -10.27 -9.96
N PRO A 59 -6.05 -11.40 -10.12
CA PRO A 59 -5.99 -12.51 -9.18
C PRO A 59 -4.57 -13.02 -8.95
N GLY A 60 -4.24 -13.31 -7.69
CA GLY A 60 -2.91 -13.81 -7.31
C GLY A 60 -2.41 -13.28 -5.97
N ASN A 61 -1.20 -13.71 -5.62
CA ASN A 61 -0.49 -13.25 -4.43
C ASN A 61 0.50 -12.14 -4.80
N TRP A 62 0.24 -10.94 -4.29
CA TRP A 62 0.98 -9.73 -4.57
C TRP A 62 1.86 -9.32 -3.40
N ARG A 63 3.05 -8.82 -3.74
CA ARG A 63 3.98 -8.18 -2.81
C ARG A 63 3.99 -6.68 -3.06
N ILE A 64 3.50 -5.94 -2.07
CA ILE A 64 3.28 -4.50 -2.16
C ILE A 64 4.33 -3.78 -1.32
N PHE A 65 5.05 -2.87 -1.96
CA PHE A 65 6.10 -2.06 -1.36
C PHE A 65 5.76 -0.57 -1.48
N GLY A 66 5.61 0.09 -0.33
CA GLY A 66 5.67 1.54 -0.24
C GLY A 66 7.11 2.04 -0.06
N VAL A 67 7.33 3.34 -0.16
CA VAL A 67 8.61 3.97 0.24
C VAL A 67 8.81 3.87 1.75
N TYR A 68 7.71 3.87 2.50
CA TYR A 68 7.70 3.73 3.94
C TYR A 68 6.92 2.48 4.36
N GLY A 69 7.40 1.78 5.37
CA GLY A 69 6.71 0.61 5.90
C GLY A 69 7.33 -0.71 5.55
N ALA A 70 6.71 -1.77 6.06
CA ALA A 70 7.06 -3.13 5.70
C ALA A 70 6.37 -3.55 4.38
N LYS A 71 6.95 -4.53 3.68
CA LYS A 71 6.25 -5.22 2.59
C LYS A 71 4.89 -5.76 3.07
N LYS A 72 3.84 -5.55 2.28
CA LYS A 72 2.54 -6.20 2.48
C LYS A 72 2.40 -7.38 1.53
N GLU A 73 2.04 -8.53 2.07
CA GLU A 73 1.50 -9.66 1.30
C GLU A 73 -0.01 -9.42 1.09
N TYR A 74 -0.48 -9.55 -0.14
CA TYR A 74 -1.86 -9.24 -0.51
C TYR A 74 -2.40 -10.24 -1.53
N THR A 75 -3.47 -10.94 -1.19
CA THR A 75 -4.11 -11.92 -2.08
C THR A 75 -5.36 -11.31 -2.71
N VAL A 76 -5.42 -11.36 -4.03
CA VAL A 76 -6.62 -11.06 -4.81
C VAL A 76 -7.23 -12.39 -5.25
N ASN A 77 -8.45 -12.67 -4.81
CA ASN A 77 -9.20 -13.84 -5.23
C ASN A 77 -9.86 -13.58 -6.59
N SER A 78 -9.89 -14.59 -7.46
CA SER A 78 -10.70 -14.53 -8.69
C SER A 78 -12.17 -14.43 -8.31
N ALA A 79 -12.94 -13.60 -9.03
CA ALA A 79 -14.38 -13.40 -8.82
C ALA A 79 -15.24 -14.64 -9.14
N GLU A 80 -14.66 -15.78 -9.46
CA GLU A 80 -15.35 -17.03 -9.85
C GLU A 80 -15.58 -18.02 -8.69
N GLN A 81 -15.41 -17.59 -7.43
CA GLN A 81 -15.74 -18.40 -6.26
C GLN A 81 -16.63 -17.64 -5.27
N GLN A 82 -17.87 -17.36 -5.68
CA GLN A 82 -19.01 -17.13 -4.79
C GLN A 82 -20.25 -17.82 -5.35
#